data_AF-A0A1Q8ZTQ3-F1
#
_entry.id   AF-A0A1Q8ZTQ3-F1
#
_cell.length_a   1.000
_cell.length_b   1.000
_cell.length_c   1.000
_cell.angle_alpha   90.00
_cell.angle_beta   90.00
_cell.angle_gamma   90.00
#
_symmetry.space_group_name_H-M   'P 1'
#
loop_
_entity.id
_entity.type
_entity.pdbx_description
1 polymer ?
#
loop_
_entity_poly.entity_id
_entity_poly.type
_entity_poly.pdbx_seq_one_letter_code
_entity_poly.pdbx_strand_id
1 'polypeptide(L)'
;MNTAFRPPVQSRPATRYTAVAILLHWVTALLVISMIPMGLWMVRAIKDPATQQLAYQLFQVHKSIGFAILALTVVRIVWRLTHPVPALPAGMKNWESFLAKATHVAFYGLMLALPLSGWIYISSGWAISTDRPLQVATSWFGLFGVPDLPGLEGNRTVAFAAMGAHSYLAWGGIVLIALHVAAALKHHVIDRDAVLAQMIPVLSPALPKIRAEHGHGASAPSGSAFYRAGGVMAVVVVAIAGCLFSLPAPLPIQADGQAEAPVSTAPAPVQAAANSAPAQDQASASTAKTWVIQKASSRIGFEGVHNGKPFTGQFEDWSGDIHFDPANLAASRASVTIKTGTAKTGDATQEGSLKNGEWFNSARYPDARFETVSFAALGGERYEAKGTLTIKNKSIPVVLPFTLKINGTKAHMEGALELDRAAINMGMFSDPAADWVSKAIQVKVVVDADAGNP
;
A
#
# COMPACT_ATOMS: atom_id res chain seq x y z
N MET A 1 -74.67 28.81 21.12
CA MET A 1 -73.69 28.65 20.04
C MET A 1 -72.31 28.87 20.64
N ASN A 2 -71.56 27.81 20.90
CA ASN A 2 -70.26 27.86 21.55
C ASN A 2 -69.17 27.88 20.47
N THR A 3 -68.57 29.04 20.22
CA THR A 3 -67.41 29.19 19.33
C THR A 3 -66.18 28.64 20.05
N ALA A 4 -65.84 27.39 19.76
CA ALA A 4 -64.64 26.76 20.26
C ALA A 4 -63.39 27.48 19.71
N PHE A 5 -62.68 28.16 20.61
CA PHE A 5 -61.36 28.73 20.36
C PHE A 5 -60.39 27.61 19.97
N ARG A 6 -60.03 27.51 18.69
CA ARG A 6 -58.93 26.67 18.24
C ARG A 6 -57.62 27.37 18.62
N PRO A 7 -56.77 26.80 19.50
CA PRO A 7 -55.46 27.38 19.75
C PRO A 7 -54.65 27.40 18.44
N PRO A 8 -53.79 28.41 18.23
CA PRO A 8 -52.93 28.46 17.06
C PRO A 8 -52.03 27.23 17.05
N VAL A 9 -51.97 26.55 15.89
CA VAL A 9 -51.01 25.47 15.65
C VAL A 9 -49.62 26.05 15.86
N GLN A 10 -48.96 25.69 16.96
CA GLN A 10 -47.56 26.02 17.16
C GLN A 10 -46.76 25.35 16.04
N SER A 11 -46.29 26.15 15.07
CA SER A 11 -45.37 25.70 14.04
C SER A 11 -44.09 25.25 14.73
N ARG A 12 -43.85 23.93 14.81
CA ARG A 12 -42.61 23.36 15.36
C ARG A 12 -41.42 24.04 14.67
N PRO A 13 -40.44 24.59 15.41
CA PRO A 13 -39.25 25.16 14.81
C PRO A 13 -38.57 24.10 13.94
N ALA A 14 -38.05 24.50 12.77
CA ALA A 14 -37.34 23.61 11.86
C ALA A 14 -36.22 22.87 12.62
N THR A 15 -36.43 21.57 12.87
CA THR A 15 -35.53 20.76 13.69
C THR A 15 -34.20 20.58 12.97
N ARG A 16 -33.09 20.95 13.62
CA ARG A 16 -31.73 20.69 13.12
C ARG A 16 -31.44 19.17 13.09
N TYR A 17 -30.42 18.79 12.33
CA TYR A 17 -29.84 17.45 12.46
C TYR A 17 -29.25 17.25 13.87
N THR A 18 -29.24 16.00 14.33
CA THR A 18 -28.50 15.61 15.55
C THR A 18 -27.01 15.96 15.43
N ALA A 19 -26.34 16.26 16.54
CA ALA A 19 -24.90 16.57 16.54
C ALA A 19 -24.06 15.44 15.94
N VAL A 20 -24.44 14.18 16.17
CA VAL A 20 -23.78 13.00 15.59
C VAL A 20 -23.92 12.98 14.07
N ALA A 21 -25.10 13.25 13.52
CA ALA A 21 -25.30 13.32 12.06
C ALA A 21 -24.45 14.43 11.42
N ILE A 22 -24.34 15.58 12.08
CA ILE A 22 -23.50 16.70 11.64
C ILE A 22 -22.03 16.30 11.68
N LEU A 23 -21.55 15.70 12.77
CA LEU A 23 -20.17 15.23 12.90
C LEU A 23 -19.84 14.19 11.81
N LEU A 24 -20.67 13.16 11.64
CA LEU A 24 -20.50 12.14 10.60
C LEU A 24 -20.46 12.76 9.21
N HIS A 25 -21.31 13.75 8.93
CA HIS A 25 -21.28 14.48 7.66
C HIS A 25 -19.95 15.19 7.44
N TRP A 26 -19.51 16.05 8.39
CA TRP A 26 -18.32 16.87 8.21
C TRP A 26 -17.02 16.08 8.23
N VAL A 27 -16.91 15.06 9.08
CA VAL A 27 -15.75 14.15 9.07
C VAL A 27 -15.66 13.46 7.71
N THR A 28 -16.76 12.88 7.22
CA THR A 28 -16.78 12.22 5.92
C THR A 28 -16.48 13.22 4.79
N ALA A 29 -17.07 14.41 4.83
CA ALA A 29 -16.84 15.45 3.83
C ALA A 29 -15.38 15.89 3.79
N LEU A 30 -14.72 16.08 4.94
CA LEU A 30 -13.30 16.44 5.01
C LEU A 30 -12.42 15.35 4.40
N LEU A 31 -12.68 14.08 4.73
CA LEU A 31 -11.95 12.95 4.16
C LEU A 31 -12.14 12.88 2.63
N VAL A 32 -13.37 13.01 2.14
CA VAL A 32 -13.68 13.00 0.70
C VAL A 32 -13.04 14.19 -0.01
N ILE A 33 -13.05 15.39 0.57
CA ILE A 33 -12.41 16.57 -0.03
C ILE A 33 -10.89 16.38 -0.08
N SER A 34 -10.28 15.82 0.97
CA SER A 34 -8.83 15.54 1.01
C SER A 34 -8.37 14.55 -0.05
N MET A 35 -9.26 13.65 -0.49
CA MET A 35 -8.98 12.67 -1.54
C MET A 35 -8.73 13.28 -2.91
N ILE A 36 -9.37 14.42 -3.21
CA ILE A 36 -9.33 15.03 -4.55
C ILE A 36 -7.90 15.48 -4.92
N PRO A 37 -7.24 16.39 -4.18
CA PRO A 37 -5.89 16.82 -4.52
C PRO A 37 -4.89 15.65 -4.40
N MET A 38 -5.06 14.76 -3.42
CA MET A 38 -4.22 13.58 -3.24
C MET A 38 -4.25 12.66 -4.46
N GLY A 39 -5.45 12.32 -4.96
CA GLY A 39 -5.64 11.49 -6.14
C GLY A 39 -5.09 12.14 -7.42
N LEU A 40 -5.37 13.44 -7.62
CA LEU A 40 -4.88 14.18 -8.80
C LEU A 40 -3.34 14.33 -8.81
N TRP A 41 -2.72 14.42 -7.63
CA TRP A 41 -1.27 14.50 -7.51
C TRP A 41 -0.61 13.13 -7.69
N MET A 42 -1.08 12.09 -6.99
CA MET A 42 -0.42 10.78 -6.97
C MET A 42 -0.34 10.12 -8.36
N VAL A 43 -1.37 10.29 -9.20
CA VAL A 43 -1.42 9.72 -10.56
C VAL A 43 -0.37 10.35 -11.50
N ARG A 44 0.04 11.60 -11.22
CA ARG A 44 1.12 12.27 -11.94
C ARG A 44 2.48 11.93 -11.33
N ALA A 45 2.58 12.01 -10.01
CA ALA A 45 3.81 11.76 -9.27
C ALA A 45 4.35 10.33 -9.45
N ILE A 46 3.47 9.33 -9.62
CA ILE A 46 3.91 7.93 -9.84
C ILE A 46 4.68 7.71 -11.15
N LYS A 47 4.59 8.65 -12.10
CA LYS A 47 5.26 8.57 -13.41
C LYS A 47 6.65 9.21 -13.42
N ASP A 48 6.95 10.02 -12.40
CA ASP A 48 8.20 10.74 -12.28
C ASP A 48 9.09 10.05 -11.25
N PRO A 49 10.29 9.53 -11.63
CA PRO A 49 11.19 8.85 -10.71
C PRO A 49 11.48 9.64 -9.42
N ALA A 50 11.56 10.96 -9.48
CA ALA A 50 11.88 11.80 -8.33
C ALA A 50 10.75 11.86 -7.29
N THR A 51 9.50 11.64 -7.71
CA THR A 51 8.31 11.74 -6.85
C THR A 51 7.56 10.40 -6.69
N GLN A 52 7.98 9.38 -7.43
CA GLN A 52 7.35 8.07 -7.52
C GLN A 52 7.12 7.41 -6.16
N GLN A 53 8.07 7.59 -5.25
CA GLN A 53 7.99 6.99 -3.95
C GLN A 53 7.00 7.64 -3.00
N LEU A 54 7.04 8.96 -2.92
CA LEU A 54 6.06 9.69 -2.12
C LEU A 54 4.66 9.36 -2.65
N ALA A 55 4.52 9.15 -3.96
CA ALA A 55 3.29 8.61 -4.55
C ALA A 55 2.94 7.22 -4.00
N TYR A 56 3.87 6.25 -3.96
CA TYR A 56 3.60 4.92 -3.36
C TYR A 56 3.14 4.98 -1.90
N GLN A 57 3.77 5.83 -1.08
CA GLN A 57 3.34 6.04 0.31
C GLN A 57 1.94 6.65 0.38
N LEU A 58 1.69 7.67 -0.44
CA LEU A 58 0.38 8.31 -0.53
C LEU A 58 -0.68 7.35 -1.07
N PHE A 59 -0.36 6.39 -1.95
CA PHE A 59 -1.30 5.34 -2.36
C PHE A 59 -1.75 4.48 -1.16
N GLN A 60 -0.87 4.20 -0.19
CA GLN A 60 -1.27 3.45 1.02
C GLN A 60 -2.19 4.28 1.91
N VAL A 61 -1.90 5.57 2.09
CA VAL A 61 -2.76 6.51 2.82
C VAL A 61 -4.10 6.70 2.11
N HIS A 62 -4.08 6.80 0.77
CA HIS A 62 -5.26 6.94 -0.08
C HIS A 62 -6.20 5.73 0.09
N LYS A 63 -5.66 4.51 0.02
CA LYS A 63 -6.43 3.28 0.30
C LYS A 63 -7.01 3.29 1.71
N SER A 64 -6.20 3.65 2.70
CA SER A 64 -6.60 3.68 4.12
C SER A 64 -7.76 4.62 4.41
N ILE A 65 -7.69 5.85 3.90
CA ILE A 65 -8.78 6.82 4.05
C ILE A 65 -9.99 6.39 3.20
N GLY A 66 -9.79 5.76 2.03
CA GLY A 66 -10.88 5.16 1.24
C GLY A 66 -11.70 4.14 2.05
N PHE A 67 -11.03 3.24 2.77
CA PHE A 67 -11.70 2.30 3.69
C PHE A 67 -12.38 3.01 4.87
N ALA A 68 -11.77 4.06 5.41
CA ALA A 68 -12.39 4.86 6.47
C ALA A 68 -13.70 5.53 5.98
N ILE A 69 -13.70 6.10 4.77
CA ILE A 69 -14.90 6.66 4.14
C ILE A 69 -15.96 5.56 3.93
N LEU A 70 -15.58 4.37 3.47
CA LEU A 70 -16.49 3.25 3.29
C LEU A 70 -17.17 2.86 4.61
N ALA A 71 -16.38 2.67 5.68
CA ALA A 71 -16.90 2.34 7.00
C ALA A 71 -17.80 3.44 7.58
N LEU A 72 -17.36 4.70 7.53
CA LEU A 72 -18.16 5.85 7.97
C LEU A 72 -19.45 6.00 7.17
N THR A 73 -19.44 5.66 5.89
CA THR A 73 -20.64 5.70 5.04
C THR A 73 -21.67 4.66 5.49
N VAL A 74 -21.24 3.44 5.83
CA VAL A 74 -22.12 2.42 6.41
C VAL A 74 -22.72 2.92 7.73
N VAL A 75 -21.90 3.44 8.64
CA VAL A 75 -22.37 4.04 9.91
C VAL A 75 -23.38 5.15 9.65
N ARG A 76 -23.11 6.02 8.67
CA ARG A 76 -23.99 7.14 8.31
C ARG A 76 -25.31 6.69 7.70
N ILE A 77 -25.32 5.62 6.90
CA ILE A 77 -26.54 4.99 6.38
C ILE A 77 -27.37 4.43 7.53
N VAL A 78 -26.77 3.63 8.42
CA VAL A 78 -27.45 3.08 9.60
C VAL A 78 -28.04 4.21 10.44
N TRP A 79 -27.25 5.25 10.74
CA TRP A 79 -27.72 6.41 11.49
C TRP A 79 -28.92 7.11 10.84
N ARG A 80 -28.88 7.28 9.51
CA ARG A 80 -29.98 7.89 8.75
C ARG A 80 -31.25 7.05 8.75
N LEU A 81 -31.12 5.72 8.79
CA LEU A 81 -32.28 4.82 8.84
C LEU A 81 -32.90 4.76 10.23
N THR A 82 -32.12 4.99 11.30
CA THR A 82 -32.60 4.91 12.68
C THR A 82 -32.99 6.25 13.30
N HIS A 83 -32.71 7.38 12.64
CA HIS A 83 -33.00 8.72 13.15
C HIS A 83 -33.81 9.57 12.18
N PRO A 84 -34.74 10.43 12.67
CA PRO A 84 -35.56 11.27 11.81
C PRO A 84 -34.71 12.29 11.05
N VAL A 85 -34.99 12.45 9.77
CA VAL A 85 -34.37 13.47 8.91
C VAL A 85 -35.22 14.76 8.99
N PRO A 86 -34.60 15.93 9.22
CA PRO A 86 -35.27 17.22 9.14
C PRO A 86 -36.09 17.39 7.86
N ALA A 87 -37.26 18.02 7.99
CA ALA A 87 -38.08 18.36 6.84
C ALA A 87 -37.39 19.42 5.95
N LEU A 88 -37.57 19.29 4.64
CA LEU A 88 -37.15 20.32 3.68
C LEU A 88 -37.98 21.61 3.88
N PRO A 89 -37.45 22.79 3.54
CA PRO A 89 -38.17 24.05 3.66
C PRO A 89 -39.53 24.03 2.96
N ALA A 90 -40.59 24.47 3.63
CA ALA A 90 -41.98 24.39 3.13
C ALA A 90 -42.24 25.18 1.83
N GLY A 91 -41.37 26.13 1.47
CA GLY A 91 -41.44 26.91 0.22
C GLY A 91 -40.56 26.40 -0.92
N MET A 92 -39.86 25.28 -0.75
CA MET A 92 -38.95 24.73 -1.75
C MET A 92 -39.73 24.16 -2.95
N LYS A 93 -39.27 24.43 -4.18
CA LYS A 93 -39.92 23.90 -5.38
C LYS A 93 -39.79 22.37 -5.43
N ASN A 94 -40.79 21.69 -5.99
CA ASN A 94 -40.79 20.22 -6.07
C ASN A 94 -39.56 19.65 -6.78
N TRP A 95 -39.07 20.33 -7.83
CA TRP A 95 -37.86 19.90 -8.54
C TRP A 95 -36.59 20.10 -7.71
N GLU A 96 -36.49 21.15 -6.88
CA GLU A 96 -35.37 21.38 -5.96
C GLU A 96 -35.34 20.29 -4.87
N SER A 97 -36.52 19.96 -4.32
CA SER A 97 -36.68 18.86 -3.35
C SER A 97 -36.31 17.50 -3.95
N PHE A 98 -36.71 17.24 -5.19
CA PHE A 98 -36.32 16.05 -5.92
C PHE A 98 -34.80 15.99 -6.13
N LEU A 99 -34.19 17.06 -6.66
CA LEU A 99 -32.74 17.12 -6.89
C LEU A 99 -31.94 17.00 -5.59
N ALA A 100 -32.40 17.59 -4.49
CA ALA A 100 -31.78 17.42 -3.19
C ALA A 100 -31.76 15.94 -2.77
N LYS A 101 -32.90 15.24 -2.90
CA LYS A 101 -32.99 13.79 -2.57
C LYS A 101 -32.12 12.95 -3.51
N ALA A 102 -32.20 13.19 -4.82
CA ALA A 102 -31.42 12.48 -5.82
C ALA A 102 -29.91 12.66 -5.59
N THR A 103 -29.47 13.89 -5.27
CA THR A 103 -28.07 14.19 -4.94
C THR A 103 -27.59 13.43 -3.71
N HIS A 104 -28.40 13.33 -2.66
CA HIS A 104 -28.05 12.54 -1.48
C HIS A 104 -27.94 11.04 -1.79
N VAL A 105 -28.87 10.48 -2.58
CA VAL A 105 -28.80 9.08 -3.01
C VAL A 105 -27.55 8.85 -3.87
N ALA A 106 -27.28 9.75 -4.81
CA ALA A 106 -26.08 9.68 -5.65
C ALA A 106 -24.79 9.71 -4.82
N PHE A 107 -24.70 10.57 -3.79
CA PHE A 107 -23.55 10.57 -2.88
C PHE A 107 -23.39 9.27 -2.10
N TYR A 108 -24.48 8.68 -1.59
CA TYR A 108 -24.37 7.38 -0.92
C TYR A 108 -23.88 6.29 -1.87
N GLY A 109 -24.43 6.24 -3.09
CA GLY A 109 -23.96 5.32 -4.13
C GLY A 109 -22.48 5.53 -4.44
N LEU A 110 -22.05 6.78 -4.59
CA LEU A 110 -20.68 7.15 -4.92
C LEU A 110 -19.69 6.84 -3.79
N MET A 111 -20.02 7.17 -2.53
CA MET A 111 -19.18 6.91 -1.36
C MET A 111 -19.04 5.40 -1.06
N LEU A 112 -19.95 4.56 -1.56
CA LEU A 112 -19.80 3.11 -1.52
C LEU A 112 -19.01 2.59 -2.73
N ALA A 113 -19.41 2.97 -3.94
CA ALA A 113 -18.86 2.44 -5.18
C ALA A 113 -17.39 2.86 -5.42
N LEU A 114 -16.98 4.06 -5.00
CA LEU A 114 -15.60 4.53 -5.18
C LEU A 114 -14.58 3.70 -4.38
N PRO A 115 -14.69 3.57 -3.05
CA PRO A 115 -13.79 2.71 -2.29
C PRO A 115 -13.87 1.25 -2.73
N LEU A 116 -15.07 0.74 -3.03
CA LEU A 116 -15.24 -0.65 -3.46
C LEU A 116 -14.56 -0.93 -4.80
N SER A 117 -14.69 -0.04 -5.79
CA SER A 117 -13.96 -0.18 -7.07
C SER A 117 -12.44 -0.12 -6.87
N GLY A 118 -11.95 0.70 -5.96
CA GLY A 118 -10.53 0.71 -5.57
C GLY A 118 -10.08 -0.58 -4.89
N TRP A 119 -10.92 -1.16 -4.02
CA TRP A 119 -10.65 -2.43 -3.35
C TRP A 119 -10.64 -3.61 -4.34
N ILE A 120 -11.58 -3.64 -5.29
CA ILE A 120 -11.61 -4.62 -6.38
C ILE A 120 -10.35 -4.48 -7.25
N TYR A 121 -9.93 -3.25 -7.56
CA TYR A 121 -8.70 -3.01 -8.31
C TYR A 121 -7.47 -3.59 -7.58
N ILE A 122 -7.26 -3.28 -6.30
CA ILE A 122 -6.08 -3.81 -5.60
C ILE A 122 -6.15 -5.33 -5.42
N SER A 123 -7.34 -5.88 -5.21
CA SER A 123 -7.56 -7.34 -5.08
C SER A 123 -7.29 -8.09 -6.38
N SER A 124 -7.41 -7.41 -7.53
CA SER A 124 -7.07 -8.01 -8.81
C SER A 124 -5.58 -8.32 -8.97
N GLY A 125 -4.72 -7.73 -8.12
CA GLY A 125 -3.29 -7.97 -8.13
C GLY A 125 -2.59 -7.62 -9.45
N TRP A 126 -3.11 -6.65 -10.20
CA TRP A 126 -2.57 -6.24 -11.50
C TRP A 126 -2.37 -4.73 -11.59
N ALA A 127 -1.16 -4.31 -11.98
CA ALA A 127 -0.83 -2.90 -12.17
C ALA A 127 -1.17 -2.44 -13.59
N ILE A 128 -2.18 -1.60 -13.74
CA ILE A 128 -2.58 -1.07 -15.06
C ILE A 128 -1.54 -0.14 -15.70
N SER A 129 -0.67 0.50 -14.91
CA SER A 129 0.34 1.44 -15.41
C SER A 129 1.50 0.76 -16.13
N THR A 130 1.78 -0.49 -15.79
CA THR A 130 2.90 -1.28 -16.35
C THR A 130 2.45 -2.61 -16.93
N ASP A 131 1.14 -2.82 -16.98
CA ASP A 131 0.46 -4.01 -17.48
C ASP A 131 1.08 -5.34 -17.03
N ARG A 132 1.27 -5.49 -15.71
CA ARG A 132 1.85 -6.70 -15.10
C ARG A 132 1.21 -7.05 -13.76
N PRO A 133 1.35 -8.31 -13.30
CA PRO A 133 0.98 -8.68 -11.94
C PRO A 133 1.73 -7.83 -10.92
N LEU A 134 0.99 -7.24 -9.99
CA LEU A 134 1.51 -6.50 -8.84
C LEU A 134 0.59 -6.75 -7.65
N GLN A 135 1.06 -7.55 -6.71
CA GLN A 135 0.40 -7.73 -5.43
C GLN A 135 1.09 -6.81 -4.43
N VAL A 136 0.35 -5.82 -3.93
CA VAL A 136 0.83 -4.92 -2.89
C VAL A 136 -0.11 -5.08 -1.71
N ALA A 137 0.41 -5.59 -0.60
CA ALA A 137 -0.34 -5.66 0.64
C ALA A 137 -0.95 -4.29 0.96
N THR A 138 -2.25 -4.30 1.24
CA THR A 138 -2.95 -3.08 1.64
C THR A 138 -2.96 -3.04 3.16
N SER A 139 -2.33 -2.01 3.71
CA SER A 139 -2.32 -1.78 5.16
C SER A 139 -3.29 -0.66 5.51
N TRP A 140 -4.11 -0.85 6.54
CA TRP A 140 -4.96 0.22 7.04
C TRP A 140 -4.19 1.07 8.06
N PHE A 141 -3.69 2.22 7.61
CA PHE A 141 -2.84 3.14 8.38
C PHE A 141 -1.61 2.51 9.06
N GLY A 142 -1.08 1.41 8.52
CA GLY A 142 0.05 0.69 9.13
C GLY A 142 -0.32 -0.24 10.28
N LEU A 143 -1.60 -0.29 10.70
CA LEU A 143 -2.03 -1.02 11.89
C LEU A 143 -2.23 -2.51 11.62
N PHE A 144 -2.83 -2.85 10.49
CA PHE A 144 -3.06 -4.23 10.06
C PHE A 144 -3.30 -4.31 8.56
N GLY A 145 -3.08 -5.50 8.00
CA GLY A 145 -3.38 -5.80 6.60
C GLY A 145 -4.89 -5.94 6.36
N VAL A 146 -5.39 -5.28 5.31
CA VAL A 146 -6.73 -5.51 4.77
C VAL A 146 -6.62 -6.66 3.77
N PRO A 147 -7.39 -7.75 3.92
CA PRO A 147 -7.34 -8.86 3.00
C PRO A 147 -7.87 -8.46 1.61
N ASP A 148 -7.28 -9.05 0.59
CA ASP A 148 -7.80 -8.95 -0.77
C ASP A 148 -9.10 -9.76 -0.91
N LEU A 149 -9.95 -9.36 -1.85
CA LEU A 149 -11.16 -10.09 -2.19
C LEU A 149 -10.79 -11.40 -2.92
N PRO A 150 -11.30 -12.56 -2.45
CA PRO A 150 -10.89 -13.85 -2.98
C PRO A 150 -11.35 -14.05 -4.42
N GLY A 151 -10.51 -14.71 -5.24
CA GLY A 151 -10.85 -15.13 -6.60
C GLY A 151 -10.66 -14.06 -7.67
N LEU A 152 -10.06 -12.92 -7.32
CA LEU A 152 -9.72 -11.86 -8.28
C LEU A 152 -8.24 -11.85 -8.66
N GLU A 153 -7.42 -12.68 -8.02
CA GLU A 153 -5.97 -12.60 -8.06
C GLU A 153 -5.42 -12.77 -9.49
N GLY A 154 -4.64 -11.80 -9.96
CA GLY A 154 -4.06 -11.80 -11.30
C GLY A 154 -5.05 -11.49 -12.43
N ASN A 155 -6.29 -11.09 -12.13
CA ASN A 155 -7.31 -10.83 -13.15
C ASN A 155 -7.14 -9.45 -13.79
N ARG A 156 -6.34 -9.40 -14.86
CA ARG A 156 -6.09 -8.20 -15.67
C ARG A 156 -7.37 -7.47 -16.10
N THR A 157 -8.36 -8.19 -16.63
CA THR A 157 -9.60 -7.58 -17.15
C THR A 157 -10.38 -6.85 -16.05
N VAL A 158 -10.49 -7.48 -14.88
CA VAL A 158 -11.12 -6.87 -13.71
C VAL A 158 -10.34 -5.65 -13.24
N ALA A 159 -9.00 -5.70 -13.26
CA ALA A 159 -8.16 -4.56 -12.88
C ALA A 159 -8.45 -3.30 -13.72
N PHE A 160 -8.48 -3.45 -15.06
CA PHE A 160 -8.77 -2.35 -15.97
C PHE A 160 -10.20 -1.83 -15.79
N ALA A 161 -11.18 -2.72 -15.67
CA ALA A 161 -12.58 -2.33 -15.46
C ALA A 161 -12.78 -1.59 -14.13
N ALA A 162 -12.20 -2.10 -13.05
CA ALA A 162 -12.31 -1.53 -11.71
C ALA A 162 -11.61 -0.17 -11.61
N MET A 163 -10.40 -0.02 -12.14
CA MET A 163 -9.72 1.27 -12.17
C MET A 163 -10.41 2.29 -13.08
N GLY A 164 -10.92 1.85 -14.23
CA GLY A 164 -11.74 2.68 -15.11
C GLY A 164 -12.99 3.20 -14.39
N ALA A 165 -13.73 2.31 -13.72
CA ALA A 165 -14.88 2.67 -12.90
C ALA A 165 -14.49 3.65 -11.78
N HIS A 166 -13.41 3.38 -11.06
CA HIS A 166 -12.91 4.25 -10.00
C HIS A 166 -12.61 5.67 -10.53
N SER A 167 -11.95 5.78 -11.68
CA SER A 167 -11.67 7.05 -12.33
C SER A 167 -12.93 7.82 -12.74
N TYR A 168 -13.87 7.17 -13.44
CA TYR A 168 -15.13 7.81 -13.85
C TYR A 168 -15.99 8.24 -12.67
N LEU A 169 -16.08 7.40 -11.64
CA LEU A 169 -16.77 7.74 -10.40
C LEU A 169 -16.08 8.90 -9.68
N ALA A 170 -14.75 9.01 -9.72
CA ALA A 170 -14.03 10.08 -9.04
C ALA A 170 -14.30 11.43 -9.72
N TRP A 171 -14.24 11.47 -11.05
CA TRP A 171 -14.63 12.65 -11.84
C TRP A 171 -16.09 13.03 -11.63
N GLY A 172 -17.00 12.06 -11.67
CA GLY A 172 -18.42 12.27 -11.37
C GLY A 172 -18.64 12.81 -9.95
N GLY A 173 -17.85 12.31 -8.99
CA GLY A 173 -17.84 12.77 -7.60
C GLY A 173 -17.42 14.23 -7.48
N ILE A 174 -16.34 14.64 -8.14
CA ILE A 174 -15.88 16.04 -8.18
C ILE A 174 -16.99 16.96 -8.69
N VAL A 175 -17.62 16.61 -9.82
CA VAL A 175 -18.73 17.39 -10.39
C VAL A 175 -19.91 17.47 -9.42
N LEU A 176 -20.30 16.34 -8.82
CA LEU A 176 -21.42 16.29 -7.89
C LEU A 176 -21.13 17.09 -6.61
N ILE A 177 -19.90 17.07 -6.09
CA ILE A 177 -19.46 17.89 -4.96
C ILE A 177 -19.58 19.37 -5.32
N ALA A 178 -19.08 19.78 -6.48
CA ALA A 178 -19.16 21.18 -6.91
C ALA A 178 -20.61 21.66 -7.01
N LEU A 179 -21.49 20.86 -7.63
CA LEU A 179 -22.92 21.15 -7.74
C LEU A 179 -23.60 21.20 -6.37
N HIS A 180 -23.25 20.29 -5.46
CA HIS A 180 -23.81 20.25 -4.11
C HIS A 180 -23.44 21.49 -3.29
N VAL A 181 -22.17 21.88 -3.31
CA VAL A 181 -21.68 23.09 -2.63
C VAL A 181 -22.32 24.33 -3.25
N ALA A 182 -22.38 24.42 -4.58
CA ALA A 182 -23.04 25.53 -5.27
C ALA A 182 -24.52 25.64 -4.90
N ALA A 183 -25.24 24.52 -4.83
CA ALA A 183 -26.63 24.48 -4.39
C ALA A 183 -26.79 24.95 -2.94
N ALA A 184 -25.95 24.44 -2.02
CA ALA A 184 -25.98 24.86 -0.62
C ALA A 184 -25.73 26.38 -0.45
N LEU A 185 -24.80 26.94 -1.22
CA LEU A 185 -24.52 28.38 -1.25
C LEU A 185 -25.66 29.17 -1.88
N LYS A 186 -26.25 28.69 -2.99
CA LYS A 186 -27.44 29.31 -3.62
C LYS A 186 -28.60 29.39 -2.63
N HIS A 187 -28.89 28.30 -1.93
CA HIS A 187 -29.93 28.24 -0.89
C HIS A 187 -29.67 29.22 0.26
N HIS A 188 -28.40 29.36 0.69
CA HIS A 188 -28.04 30.28 1.76
C HIS A 188 -28.06 31.77 1.35
N VAL A 189 -27.49 32.10 0.19
CA VAL A 189 -27.24 33.48 -0.24
C VAL A 189 -28.43 34.07 -1.02
N ILE A 190 -29.02 33.29 -1.92
CA ILE A 190 -30.08 33.73 -2.83
C ILE A 190 -31.45 33.42 -2.23
N ASP A 191 -31.72 32.14 -1.94
CA ASP A 191 -33.04 31.74 -1.44
C ASP A 191 -33.25 32.12 0.04
N ARG A 192 -32.14 32.38 0.76
CA ARG A 192 -32.09 32.76 2.18
C ARG A 192 -32.93 31.80 3.02
N ASP A 193 -32.68 30.51 2.85
CA ASP A 193 -33.31 29.47 3.65
C ASP A 193 -32.32 28.85 4.67
N ALA A 194 -32.85 27.94 5.50
CA ALA A 194 -32.11 27.32 6.58
C ALA A 194 -31.34 26.05 6.16
N VAL A 195 -31.26 25.69 4.87
CA VAL A 195 -30.65 24.43 4.41
C VAL A 195 -29.20 24.32 4.89
N LEU A 196 -28.40 25.38 4.73
CA LEU A 196 -27.01 25.40 5.22
C LEU A 196 -26.94 25.44 6.76
N ALA A 197 -27.87 26.15 7.40
CA ALA A 197 -27.95 26.26 8.86
C ALA A 197 -28.35 24.95 9.56
N GLN A 198 -28.90 23.97 8.82
CA GLN A 198 -29.15 22.62 9.34
C GLN A 198 -27.85 21.83 9.56
N MET A 199 -26.77 22.15 8.84
CA MET A 199 -25.48 21.45 8.91
C MET A 199 -24.38 22.24 9.62
N ILE A 200 -24.51 23.55 9.80
CA ILE A 200 -23.52 24.36 10.51
C ILE A 200 -24.06 24.76 11.89
N PRO A 201 -23.57 24.16 13.00
CA PRO A 201 -24.11 24.38 14.34
C PRO A 201 -24.14 25.85 14.79
N VAL A 202 -23.16 26.62 14.31
CA VAL A 202 -22.95 28.04 14.63
C VAL A 202 -23.94 28.97 13.90
N LEU A 203 -24.55 28.51 12.80
CA LEU A 203 -25.57 29.29 12.07
C LEU A 203 -26.95 29.03 12.66
N SER A 204 -27.55 30.00 13.34
CA SER A 204 -28.93 29.92 13.82
C SER A 204 -29.91 29.64 12.66
N PRO A 205 -30.77 28.59 12.72
CA PRO A 205 -31.76 28.29 11.68
C PRO A 205 -32.91 29.30 11.66
N ALA A 206 -32.90 30.27 12.59
CA ALA A 206 -33.84 31.38 12.59
C ALA A 206 -33.46 32.38 11.49
N LEU A 207 -34.27 32.45 10.44
CA LEU A 207 -34.35 33.65 9.60
C LEU A 207 -35.68 34.37 9.85
N PRO A 208 -35.67 35.70 10.02
CA PRO A 208 -36.86 36.47 10.31
C PRO A 208 -37.72 36.59 9.05
N LYS A 209 -38.90 35.98 9.08
CA LYS A 209 -40.07 36.44 8.32
C LYS A 209 -41.30 36.33 9.21
N ILE A 210 -41.49 37.35 10.04
CA ILE A 210 -42.83 37.83 10.33
C ILE A 210 -42.88 39.24 9.75
N ARG A 211 -43.50 39.37 8.57
CA ARG A 211 -44.13 40.63 8.17
C ARG A 211 -45.32 40.80 9.13
N ALA A 212 -45.03 41.25 10.35
CA ALA A 212 -46.05 41.75 11.26
C ALA A 212 -46.23 43.19 10.83
N GLU A 213 -47.26 43.43 10.01
CA GLU A 213 -47.94 44.70 10.15
C GLU A 213 -48.41 44.78 11.60
N HIS A 214 -47.96 45.83 12.29
CA HIS A 214 -48.43 46.43 13.54
C HIS A 214 -47.32 46.64 14.59
N GLY A 215 -46.85 47.89 14.66
CA GLY A 215 -46.74 48.63 15.91
C GLY A 215 -45.54 48.38 16.84
N HIS A 216 -44.73 49.45 16.99
CA HIS A 216 -43.96 49.86 18.17
C HIS A 216 -42.67 49.10 18.56
N GLY A 217 -41.56 49.72 18.16
CA GLY A 217 -40.42 50.09 19.03
C GLY A 217 -39.85 49.07 20.01
N ALA A 218 -38.74 48.43 19.63
CA ALA A 218 -37.66 48.07 20.54
C ALA A 218 -36.35 47.90 19.76
N SER A 219 -35.28 48.50 20.28
CA SER A 219 -33.93 48.59 19.73
C SER A 219 -33.23 47.22 19.61
N ALA A 220 -32.58 46.99 18.47
CA ALA A 220 -31.76 45.79 18.22
C ALA A 220 -30.35 45.93 18.84
N PRO A 221 -29.76 44.87 19.44
CA PRO A 221 -28.34 44.89 19.76
C PRO A 221 -27.52 44.61 18.49
N SER A 222 -26.56 45.50 18.25
CA SER A 222 -25.49 45.38 17.27
C SER A 222 -24.56 44.21 17.64
N GLY A 223 -24.42 43.23 16.75
CA GLY A 223 -23.53 42.09 16.91
C GLY A 223 -23.10 41.51 15.56
N SER A 224 -22.71 42.38 14.62
CA SER A 224 -22.69 42.06 13.18
C SER A 224 -21.31 41.98 12.50
N ALA A 225 -20.19 41.97 13.23
CA ALA A 225 -18.87 41.96 12.58
C ALA A 225 -18.11 40.62 12.67
N PHE A 226 -18.30 39.83 13.72
CA PHE A 226 -17.45 38.64 13.97
C PHE A 226 -17.88 37.37 13.21
N TYR A 227 -19.16 37.25 12.85
CA TYR A 227 -19.73 36.02 12.27
C TYR A 227 -19.63 35.91 10.74
N ARG A 228 -19.20 36.98 10.05
CA ARG A 228 -19.09 37.00 8.58
C ARG A 228 -17.74 36.50 8.06
N ALA A 229 -16.69 36.48 8.88
CA ALA A 229 -15.34 36.12 8.46
C ALA A 229 -14.98 34.64 8.72
N GLY A 230 -15.51 34.01 9.77
CA GLY A 230 -15.11 32.66 10.19
C GLY A 230 -15.49 31.53 9.22
N GLY A 231 -16.63 31.64 8.54
CA GLY A 231 -17.11 30.62 7.59
C GLY A 231 -16.43 30.65 6.22
N VAL A 232 -15.93 31.82 5.80
CA VAL A 232 -15.21 31.99 4.53
C VAL A 232 -13.72 31.64 4.69
N MET A 233 -13.14 31.91 5.86
CA MET A 233 -11.73 31.59 6.16
C MET A 233 -11.44 30.08 6.18
N ALA A 234 -12.37 29.24 6.62
CA ALA A 234 -12.18 27.78 6.61
C ALA A 234 -12.14 27.19 5.19
N VAL A 235 -12.82 27.80 4.23
CA VAL A 235 -12.81 27.40 2.81
C VAL A 235 -11.55 27.92 2.09
N VAL A 236 -11.09 29.11 2.45
CA VAL A 236 -9.88 29.73 1.90
C VAL A 236 -8.59 29.04 2.39
N VAL A 237 -8.54 28.58 3.65
CA VAL A 237 -7.36 27.83 4.16
C VAL A 237 -7.19 26.48 3.46
N VAL A 238 -8.28 25.79 3.10
CA VAL A 238 -8.22 24.53 2.32
C VAL A 238 -7.87 24.78 0.85
N ALA A 239 -8.30 25.91 0.28
CA ALA A 239 -7.92 26.32 -1.08
C ALA A 239 -6.44 26.77 -1.17
N ILE A 240 -5.93 27.48 -0.15
CA ILE A 240 -4.52 27.92 -0.09
C ILE A 240 -3.57 26.73 0.16
N ALA A 241 -3.98 25.73 0.95
CA ALA A 241 -3.23 24.48 1.09
C ALA A 241 -3.14 23.70 -0.23
N GLY A 242 -4.12 23.79 -1.12
CA GLY A 242 -4.07 23.25 -2.48
C GLY A 242 -3.14 24.03 -3.43
N CYS A 243 -3.04 25.35 -3.26
CA CYS A 243 -2.17 26.20 -4.09
C CYS A 243 -0.69 26.13 -3.69
N LEU A 244 -0.37 25.89 -2.40
CA LEU A 244 1.02 25.78 -1.92
C LEU A 244 1.74 24.50 -2.41
N PHE A 245 1.01 23.49 -2.89
CA PHE A 245 1.56 22.26 -3.49
C PHE A 245 1.62 22.27 -5.02
N SER A 246 1.31 23.41 -5.66
CA SER A 246 1.37 23.61 -7.12
C SER A 246 2.59 24.44 -7.56
N LEU A 247 3.52 24.75 -6.66
CA LEU A 247 4.76 25.43 -7.02
C LEU A 247 5.77 24.42 -7.61
N PRO A 248 6.39 24.70 -8.78
CA PRO A 248 7.50 23.90 -9.26
C PRO A 248 8.67 23.99 -8.29
N ALA A 249 9.33 22.86 -8.03
CA ALA A 249 10.53 22.81 -7.20
C ALA A 249 11.61 23.77 -7.73
N PRO A 250 12.46 24.36 -6.86
CA PRO A 250 13.62 25.11 -7.30
C PRO A 250 14.55 24.19 -8.11
N LEU A 251 15.08 24.71 -9.22
CA LEU A 251 16.02 23.99 -10.07
C LEU A 251 17.26 23.53 -9.26
N PRO A 252 17.75 22.30 -9.47
CA PRO A 252 19.01 21.87 -8.87
C PRO A 252 20.19 22.59 -9.51
N ILE A 253 21.10 23.10 -8.68
CA ILE A 253 22.41 23.60 -9.09
C ILE A 253 23.23 22.43 -9.64
N GLN A 254 23.63 22.52 -10.91
CA GLN A 254 24.61 21.62 -11.52
C GLN A 254 25.97 21.84 -10.88
N ALA A 255 26.52 20.77 -10.30
CA ALA A 255 27.95 20.65 -10.03
C ALA A 255 28.60 19.96 -11.24
N ASP A 256 29.44 20.70 -11.94
CA ASP A 256 30.38 20.16 -12.94
C ASP A 256 31.36 19.18 -12.27
N GLY A 257 31.66 18.05 -12.92
CA GLY A 257 32.69 17.15 -12.40
C GLY A 257 32.76 15.75 -13.01
N GLN A 258 33.17 15.67 -14.27
CA GLN A 258 34.06 14.65 -14.89
C GLN A 258 33.86 13.14 -14.59
N ALA A 259 33.68 12.34 -15.65
CA ALA A 259 34.79 11.67 -16.34
C ALA A 259 34.27 10.60 -17.32
N GLU A 260 34.75 10.69 -18.56
CA GLU A 260 34.47 9.82 -19.69
C GLU A 260 35.37 8.58 -19.71
N ALA A 261 34.89 7.54 -20.42
CA ALA A 261 35.61 6.40 -21.03
C ALA A 261 35.54 5.02 -20.32
N PRO A 262 35.61 3.90 -21.08
CA PRO A 262 35.00 3.64 -22.38
C PRO A 262 34.26 2.28 -22.46
N VAL A 263 33.49 2.18 -23.54
CA VAL A 263 32.74 1.03 -24.04
C VAL A 263 33.66 -0.19 -24.25
N SER A 264 33.32 -1.33 -23.63
CA SER A 264 33.91 -2.63 -23.98
C SER A 264 32.88 -3.46 -24.73
N THR A 265 33.27 -3.84 -25.94
CA THR A 265 32.51 -4.59 -26.93
C THR A 265 32.41 -6.06 -26.55
N ALA A 266 31.20 -6.61 -26.67
CA ALA A 266 30.96 -8.04 -26.70
C ALA A 266 31.56 -8.68 -27.96
N PRO A 267 31.84 -10.00 -27.91
CA PRO A 267 31.58 -10.85 -29.05
C PRO A 267 30.55 -11.94 -28.69
N ALA A 268 29.62 -12.16 -29.62
CA ALA A 268 28.72 -13.31 -29.67
C ALA A 268 29.36 -14.44 -30.53
N PRO A 269 28.67 -15.56 -30.79
CA PRO A 269 29.00 -16.88 -30.27
C PRO A 269 29.64 -17.82 -31.31
N VAL A 270 30.32 -18.88 -30.86
CA VAL A 270 30.71 -20.01 -31.72
C VAL A 270 30.11 -21.31 -31.19
N GLN A 271 29.58 -22.05 -32.14
CA GLN A 271 28.68 -23.19 -32.03
C GLN A 271 29.45 -24.52 -31.91
N ALA A 272 28.84 -25.44 -31.18
CA ALA A 272 28.94 -26.91 -31.20
C ALA A 272 30.07 -27.60 -31.98
N ALA A 273 30.81 -28.44 -31.28
CA ALA A 273 31.32 -29.70 -31.82
C ALA A 273 31.06 -30.83 -30.81
N ALA A 274 30.38 -31.86 -31.29
CA ALA A 274 30.00 -33.06 -30.56
C ALA A 274 31.14 -34.10 -30.55
N ASN A 275 31.01 -35.00 -29.56
CA ASN A 275 31.59 -36.34 -29.48
C ASN A 275 33.09 -36.46 -29.19
N SER A 276 33.40 -36.92 -27.98
CA SER A 276 34.18 -38.14 -27.74
C SER A 276 34.08 -38.55 -26.26
N ALA A 277 33.35 -39.63 -26.00
CA ALA A 277 33.51 -40.54 -24.87
C ALA A 277 33.42 -41.95 -25.48
N PRO A 278 34.07 -43.01 -24.94
CA PRO A 278 34.28 -43.21 -23.51
C PRO A 278 35.66 -43.76 -23.09
N ALA A 279 36.07 -43.43 -21.87
CA ALA A 279 36.89 -44.31 -21.06
C ALA A 279 36.24 -44.35 -19.68
N GLN A 280 35.48 -45.42 -19.44
CA GLN A 280 35.00 -45.79 -18.12
C GLN A 280 36.21 -46.25 -17.31
N ASP A 281 36.61 -45.45 -16.33
CA ASP A 281 37.38 -45.95 -15.20
C ASP A 281 36.42 -46.07 -14.02
N GLN A 282 36.06 -47.31 -13.70
CA GLN A 282 35.28 -47.64 -12.51
C GLN A 282 36.19 -47.51 -11.29
N ALA A 283 36.32 -46.30 -10.77
CA ALA A 283 36.72 -46.08 -9.40
C ALA A 283 35.44 -46.16 -8.54
N SER A 284 35.38 -47.16 -7.67
CA SER A 284 34.36 -47.32 -6.63
C SER A 284 34.07 -45.97 -5.94
N ALA A 285 32.91 -45.38 -6.24
CA ALA A 285 32.52 -44.09 -5.68
C ALA A 285 32.26 -44.23 -4.18
N SER A 286 33.24 -43.88 -3.35
CA SER A 286 33.01 -43.62 -1.94
C SER A 286 32.03 -42.45 -1.83
N THR A 287 30.83 -42.68 -1.34
CA THR A 287 29.85 -41.62 -1.08
C THR A 287 30.34 -40.73 0.07
N ALA A 288 30.38 -39.41 -0.13
CA ALA A 288 30.73 -38.48 0.94
C ALA A 288 29.81 -38.64 2.16
N LYS A 289 30.38 -38.43 3.35
CA LYS A 289 29.68 -38.59 4.63
C LYS A 289 28.43 -37.72 4.70
N THR A 290 27.31 -38.29 5.12
CA THR A 290 26.04 -37.58 5.32
C THR A 290 26.06 -36.81 6.64
N TRP A 291 25.48 -35.61 6.64
CA TRP A 291 25.34 -34.75 7.82
C TRP A 291 23.89 -34.35 8.04
N VAL A 292 23.38 -34.59 9.25
CA VAL A 292 22.01 -34.29 9.67
C VAL A 292 21.98 -32.94 10.39
N ILE A 293 21.25 -31.98 9.83
CA ILE A 293 21.17 -30.61 10.34
C ILE A 293 20.44 -30.56 11.69
N GLN A 294 21.06 -29.94 12.69
CA GLN A 294 20.45 -29.63 13.98
C GLN A 294 19.73 -28.28 13.91
N LYS A 295 18.42 -28.32 13.67
CA LYS A 295 17.61 -27.13 13.42
C LYS A 295 17.62 -26.10 14.55
N ALA A 296 17.66 -26.55 15.80
CA ALA A 296 17.58 -25.67 16.96
C ALA A 296 18.78 -24.72 17.12
N SER A 297 19.94 -25.09 16.58
CA SER A 297 21.16 -24.28 16.65
C SER A 297 21.67 -23.84 15.27
N SER A 298 20.89 -24.11 14.22
CA SER A 298 21.20 -23.67 12.84
C SER A 298 20.33 -22.50 12.42
N ARG A 299 20.85 -21.62 11.56
CA ARG A 299 20.14 -20.41 11.11
C ARG A 299 20.56 -19.99 9.70
N ILE A 300 19.58 -19.57 8.90
CA ILE A 300 19.80 -18.78 7.67
C ILE A 300 19.23 -17.38 7.93
N GLY A 301 20.12 -16.42 8.13
CA GLY A 301 19.82 -15.02 8.36
C GLY A 301 20.12 -14.16 7.14
N PHE A 302 19.48 -13.00 7.06
CA PHE A 302 19.78 -11.96 6.09
C PHE A 302 19.77 -10.58 6.76
N GLU A 303 20.54 -9.64 6.24
CA GLU A 303 20.63 -8.28 6.76
C GLU A 303 20.85 -7.26 5.62
N GLY A 304 20.46 -6.03 5.87
CA GLY A 304 20.60 -4.93 4.94
C GLY A 304 20.22 -3.61 5.58
N VAL A 305 20.04 -2.58 4.75
CA VAL A 305 19.59 -1.25 5.19
C VAL A 305 18.23 -0.97 4.56
N HIS A 306 17.26 -0.55 5.37
CA HIS A 306 15.95 -0.08 4.94
C HIS A 306 15.73 1.36 5.43
N ASN A 307 15.59 2.31 4.50
CA ASN A 307 15.41 3.74 4.79
C ASN A 307 16.50 4.30 5.72
N GLY A 308 17.76 4.01 5.39
CA GLY A 308 18.94 4.41 6.18
C GLY A 308 19.10 3.68 7.53
N LYS A 309 18.19 2.77 7.90
CA LYS A 309 18.26 2.00 9.15
C LYS A 309 18.64 0.54 8.88
N PRO A 310 19.55 -0.06 9.65
CA PRO A 310 19.85 -1.47 9.50
C PRO A 310 18.62 -2.32 9.87
N PHE A 311 18.41 -3.40 9.14
CA PHE A 311 17.44 -4.43 9.49
C PHE A 311 18.12 -5.80 9.47
N THR A 312 17.55 -6.73 10.21
CA THR A 312 17.94 -8.14 10.19
C THR A 312 16.71 -9.01 10.02
N GLY A 313 16.90 -10.18 9.43
CA GLY A 313 15.86 -11.17 9.29
C GLY A 313 16.40 -12.59 9.26
N GLN A 314 15.48 -13.56 9.27
CA GLN A 314 15.79 -14.98 9.20
C GLN A 314 14.64 -15.75 8.56
N PHE A 315 14.93 -16.95 8.07
CA PHE A 315 13.91 -17.91 7.64
C PHE A 315 13.65 -18.92 8.76
N GLU A 316 12.40 -19.04 9.20
CA GLU A 316 12.01 -19.99 10.26
C GLU A 316 11.96 -21.44 9.75
N ASP A 317 11.62 -21.65 8.48
CA ASP A 317 11.54 -22.98 7.87
C ASP A 317 12.45 -23.09 6.63
N TRP A 318 13.33 -24.09 6.68
CA TRP A 318 14.23 -24.49 5.61
C TRP A 318 14.66 -25.93 5.87
N SER A 319 15.31 -26.59 4.93
CA SER A 319 15.88 -27.93 5.08
C SER A 319 17.10 -28.06 4.17
N GLY A 320 17.95 -29.05 4.42
CA GLY A 320 19.05 -29.35 3.54
C GLY A 320 19.46 -30.80 3.59
N ASP A 321 19.96 -31.27 2.46
CA ASP A 321 20.63 -32.55 2.30
C ASP A 321 22.11 -32.25 2.10
N ILE A 322 22.96 -32.73 3.01
CA ILE A 322 24.38 -32.42 3.06
C ILE A 322 25.18 -33.71 3.09
N HIS A 323 25.97 -33.90 2.04
CA HIS A 323 27.02 -34.92 1.98
C HIS A 323 28.37 -34.22 1.81
N PHE A 324 29.22 -34.30 2.83
CA PHE A 324 30.48 -33.57 2.83
C PHE A 324 31.60 -34.39 3.45
N ASP A 325 32.70 -34.51 2.71
CA ASP A 325 33.93 -35.14 3.16
C ASP A 325 35.14 -34.25 2.83
N PRO A 326 35.82 -33.68 3.85
CA PRO A 326 37.05 -32.90 3.66
C PRO A 326 38.14 -33.62 2.85
N ALA A 327 38.18 -34.95 2.91
CA ALA A 327 39.15 -35.78 2.19
C ALA A 327 38.72 -36.09 0.75
N ASN A 328 37.43 -35.91 0.42
CA ASN A 328 36.87 -36.18 -0.90
C ASN A 328 35.82 -35.11 -1.28
N LEU A 329 36.31 -33.91 -1.59
CA LEU A 329 35.47 -32.78 -2.02
C LEU A 329 34.73 -33.06 -3.34
N ALA A 330 35.29 -33.91 -4.21
CA ALA A 330 34.66 -34.27 -5.48
C ALA A 330 33.39 -35.10 -5.31
N ALA A 331 33.29 -35.90 -4.24
CA ALA A 331 32.09 -36.65 -3.89
C ALA A 331 31.09 -35.85 -3.03
N SER A 332 31.48 -34.65 -2.60
CA SER A 332 30.69 -33.79 -1.71
C SER A 332 29.62 -33.01 -2.48
N ARG A 333 28.42 -32.90 -1.91
CA ARG A 333 27.25 -32.22 -2.47
C ARG A 333 26.35 -31.72 -1.35
N ALA A 334 25.72 -30.57 -1.54
CA ALA A 334 24.69 -30.07 -0.66
C ALA A 334 23.54 -29.46 -1.47
N SER A 335 22.31 -29.68 -1.00
CA SER A 335 21.13 -28.97 -1.47
C SER A 335 20.38 -28.39 -0.29
N VAL A 336 19.88 -27.16 -0.41
CA VAL A 336 19.16 -26.45 0.63
C VAL A 336 17.86 -25.91 0.04
N THR A 337 16.74 -26.15 0.71
CA THR A 337 15.43 -25.61 0.37
C THR A 337 14.97 -24.66 1.46
N ILE A 338 14.61 -23.43 1.12
CA ILE A 338 14.20 -22.38 2.05
C ILE A 338 12.75 -22.02 1.78
N LYS A 339 11.88 -22.06 2.81
CA LYS A 339 10.48 -21.64 2.68
C LYS A 339 10.39 -20.13 2.76
N THR A 340 10.26 -19.46 1.62
CA THR A 340 10.36 -18.00 1.52
C THR A 340 9.30 -17.27 2.33
N GLY A 341 8.12 -17.87 2.50
CA GLY A 341 7.01 -17.31 3.27
C GLY A 341 7.25 -17.26 4.79
N THR A 342 8.34 -17.87 5.27
CA THR A 342 8.74 -17.91 6.69
C THR A 342 9.82 -16.87 7.03
N ALA A 343 10.09 -15.94 6.12
CA ALA A 343 10.97 -14.80 6.39
C ALA A 343 10.39 -13.93 7.51
N LYS A 344 11.19 -13.68 8.54
CA LYS A 344 10.89 -12.85 9.70
C LYS A 344 11.90 -11.74 9.86
N THR A 345 11.41 -10.53 10.08
CA THR A 345 12.25 -9.36 10.40
C THR A 345 11.82 -8.68 11.69
N GLY A 346 10.69 -9.09 12.28
CA GLY A 346 10.10 -8.45 13.45
C GLY A 346 9.28 -7.19 13.10
N ASP A 347 9.20 -6.81 11.82
CA ASP A 347 8.38 -5.72 11.32
C ASP A 347 7.28 -6.27 10.39
N ALA A 348 6.01 -6.13 10.79
CA ALA A 348 4.88 -6.69 10.05
C ALA A 348 4.72 -6.11 8.64
N THR A 349 5.17 -4.88 8.40
CA THR A 349 5.09 -4.23 7.09
C THR A 349 6.14 -4.82 6.14
N GLN A 350 7.36 -5.02 6.63
CA GLN A 350 8.43 -5.69 5.89
C GLN A 350 8.06 -7.14 5.59
N GLU A 351 7.59 -7.88 6.60
CA GLU A 351 7.16 -9.28 6.42
C GLU A 351 6.01 -9.42 5.43
N GLY A 352 5.03 -8.51 5.48
CA GLY A 352 3.97 -8.44 4.47
C GLY A 352 4.52 -8.15 3.07
N SER A 353 5.52 -7.27 2.96
CA SER A 353 6.13 -6.90 1.67
C SER A 353 6.96 -8.04 1.09
N LEU A 354 7.74 -8.75 1.90
CA LEU A 354 8.60 -9.86 1.49
C LEU A 354 7.81 -11.00 0.81
N LYS A 355 6.58 -11.26 1.26
CA LYS A 355 5.71 -12.32 0.72
C LYS A 355 5.09 -11.97 -0.64
N ASN A 356 5.06 -10.69 -0.99
CA ASN A 356 4.34 -10.18 -2.15
C ASN A 356 5.04 -10.45 -3.48
N GLY A 357 4.33 -10.20 -4.58
CA GLY A 357 4.75 -10.48 -5.97
C GLY A 357 6.09 -9.88 -6.38
N GLU A 358 6.41 -8.69 -5.88
CA GLU A 358 7.64 -7.96 -6.18
C GLU A 358 8.87 -8.53 -5.48
N TRP A 359 8.68 -9.08 -4.28
CA TRP A 359 9.71 -9.73 -3.48
C TRP A 359 9.68 -11.24 -3.74
N PHE A 360 9.60 -12.08 -2.71
CA PHE A 360 9.68 -13.54 -2.89
C PHE A 360 8.48 -14.14 -3.62
N ASN A 361 7.31 -13.49 -3.59
CA ASN A 361 6.07 -14.03 -4.14
C ASN A 361 5.81 -15.46 -3.62
N SER A 362 5.77 -15.60 -2.30
CA SER A 362 5.80 -16.89 -1.62
C SER A 362 4.56 -17.76 -1.90
N ALA A 363 3.45 -17.17 -2.35
CA ALA A 363 2.28 -17.91 -2.77
C ALA A 363 2.54 -18.70 -4.08
N ARG A 364 3.28 -18.11 -5.03
CA ARG A 364 3.61 -18.76 -6.31
C ARG A 364 4.94 -19.51 -6.28
N TYR A 365 5.89 -19.01 -5.49
CA TYR A 365 7.23 -19.56 -5.34
C TYR A 365 7.51 -19.81 -3.86
N PRO A 366 6.94 -20.87 -3.27
CA PRO A 366 7.06 -21.14 -1.84
C PRO A 366 8.49 -21.46 -1.42
N ASP A 367 9.32 -21.93 -2.35
CA ASP A 367 10.67 -22.39 -2.12
C ASP A 367 11.70 -21.51 -2.85
N ALA A 368 12.80 -21.18 -2.16
CA ALA A 368 14.08 -20.87 -2.78
C ALA A 368 15.02 -22.06 -2.59
N ARG A 369 15.93 -22.29 -3.55
CA ARG A 369 16.82 -23.46 -3.54
C ARG A 369 18.27 -23.07 -3.79
N PHE A 370 19.17 -23.63 -3.01
CA PHE A 370 20.61 -23.55 -3.26
C PHE A 370 21.15 -24.97 -3.49
N GLU A 371 21.85 -25.17 -4.60
CA GLU A 371 22.43 -26.46 -4.96
C GLU A 371 23.90 -26.29 -5.30
N THR A 372 24.77 -27.05 -4.63
CA THR A 372 26.21 -26.95 -4.87
C THR A 372 26.60 -27.61 -6.19
N VAL A 373 27.46 -26.93 -6.94
CA VAL A 373 28.13 -27.45 -8.14
C VAL A 373 29.49 -28.03 -7.77
N SER A 374 30.23 -27.38 -6.87
CA SER A 374 31.55 -27.86 -6.45
C SER A 374 31.97 -27.27 -5.10
N PHE A 375 32.95 -27.95 -4.48
CA PHE A 375 33.63 -27.49 -3.28
C PHE A 375 35.12 -27.32 -3.54
N ALA A 376 35.74 -26.34 -2.89
CA ALA A 376 37.18 -26.14 -2.89
C ALA A 376 37.70 -25.91 -1.47
N ALA A 377 38.87 -26.45 -1.16
CA ALA A 377 39.58 -26.12 0.08
C ALA A 377 40.36 -24.81 -0.10
N LEU A 378 40.26 -23.92 0.88
CA LEU A 378 41.00 -22.64 0.92
C LEU A 378 42.19 -22.68 1.90
N GLY A 379 42.44 -23.85 2.51
CA GLY A 379 43.48 -24.09 3.50
C GLY A 379 43.02 -23.87 4.94
N GLY A 380 43.43 -24.78 5.83
CA GLY A 380 42.93 -24.86 7.21
C GLY A 380 41.48 -25.30 7.26
N GLU A 381 40.70 -24.76 8.19
CA GLU A 381 39.26 -25.03 8.36
C GLU A 381 38.37 -24.22 7.39
N ARG A 382 38.92 -23.73 6.27
CA ARG A 382 38.23 -22.85 5.32
C ARG A 382 37.98 -23.53 3.99
N TYR A 383 36.78 -23.33 3.48
CA TYR A 383 36.29 -23.92 2.24
C TYR A 383 35.46 -22.91 1.47
N GLU A 384 35.20 -23.23 0.21
CA GLU A 384 34.30 -22.50 -0.67
C GLU A 384 33.33 -23.49 -1.31
N ALA A 385 32.03 -23.18 -1.26
CA ALA A 385 30.99 -23.87 -2.01
C ALA A 385 30.52 -23.00 -3.17
N LYS A 386 30.75 -23.46 -4.40
CA LYS A 386 30.14 -22.84 -5.59
C LYS A 386 28.82 -23.54 -5.85
N GLY A 387 27.76 -22.78 -6.09
CA GLY A 387 26.44 -23.35 -6.33
C GLY A 387 25.52 -22.44 -7.10
N THR A 388 24.33 -22.95 -7.38
CA THR A 388 23.26 -22.20 -8.03
C THR A 388 22.20 -21.86 -7.00
N LEU A 389 21.94 -20.57 -6.82
CA LEU A 389 20.84 -20.07 -6.01
C LEU A 389 19.66 -19.73 -6.93
N THR A 390 18.54 -20.41 -6.71
CA THR A 390 17.28 -20.19 -7.42
C THR A 390 16.27 -19.52 -6.50
N ILE A 391 15.84 -18.32 -6.88
CA ILE A 391 14.79 -17.55 -6.20
C ILE A 391 13.75 -17.19 -7.26
N LYS A 392 12.49 -17.56 -7.02
CA LYS A 392 11.40 -17.47 -8.00
C LYS A 392 11.72 -18.26 -9.27
N ASN A 393 11.83 -17.58 -10.40
CA ASN A 393 12.18 -18.13 -11.70
C ASN A 393 13.58 -17.70 -12.17
N LYS A 394 14.41 -17.16 -11.27
CA LYS A 394 15.77 -16.74 -11.55
C LYS A 394 16.76 -17.63 -10.82
N SER A 395 17.73 -18.13 -11.57
CA SER A 395 18.85 -18.90 -11.05
C SER A 395 20.14 -18.13 -11.31
N ILE A 396 20.92 -17.91 -10.26
CA ILE A 396 22.21 -17.21 -10.33
C ILE A 396 23.31 -18.08 -9.73
N PRO A 397 24.53 -18.07 -10.29
CA PRO A 397 25.67 -18.66 -9.63
C PRO A 397 26.04 -17.84 -8.39
N VAL A 398 26.31 -18.51 -7.28
CA VAL A 398 26.79 -17.88 -6.04
C VAL A 398 27.97 -18.66 -5.48
N VAL A 399 28.79 -17.96 -4.72
CA VAL A 399 29.96 -18.52 -4.04
C VAL A 399 29.78 -18.27 -2.55
N LEU A 400 29.74 -19.35 -1.77
CA LEU A 400 29.65 -19.30 -0.32
C LEU A 400 31.01 -19.70 0.27
N PRO A 401 31.84 -18.76 0.71
CA PRO A 401 32.96 -19.06 1.57
C PRO A 401 32.43 -19.45 2.97
N PHE A 402 33.04 -20.48 3.57
CA PHE A 402 32.66 -20.93 4.90
C PHE A 402 33.85 -21.48 5.69
N THR A 403 33.71 -21.43 7.01
CA THR A 403 34.55 -22.15 7.96
C THR A 403 33.82 -23.41 8.41
N LEU A 404 34.56 -24.50 8.62
CA LEU A 404 34.01 -25.77 9.06
C LEU A 404 34.90 -26.41 10.11
N LYS A 405 34.33 -26.65 11.29
CA LYS A 405 34.95 -27.38 12.40
C LYS A 405 34.27 -28.72 12.57
N ILE A 406 35.03 -29.79 12.43
CA ILE A 406 34.54 -31.15 12.66
C ILE A 406 35.21 -31.72 13.90
N ASN A 407 34.40 -32.04 14.92
CA ASN A 407 34.82 -32.66 16.16
C ASN A 407 34.13 -34.02 16.31
N GLY A 408 34.78 -35.07 15.82
CA GLY A 408 34.23 -36.43 15.84
C GLY A 408 32.96 -36.54 14.98
N THR A 409 31.81 -36.68 15.62
CA THR A 409 30.50 -36.78 14.94
C THR A 409 29.78 -35.44 14.80
N LYS A 410 30.34 -34.34 15.31
CA LYS A 410 29.72 -33.01 15.25
C LYS A 410 30.43 -32.11 14.25
N ALA A 411 29.68 -31.37 13.46
CA ALA A 411 30.16 -30.34 12.57
C ALA A 411 29.51 -29.00 12.91
N HIS A 412 30.31 -27.94 12.89
CA HIS A 412 29.87 -26.56 12.99
C HIS A 412 30.38 -25.79 11.78
N MET A 413 29.47 -25.20 11.02
CA MET A 413 29.75 -24.42 9.82
C MET A 413 29.22 -22.99 9.98
N GLU A 414 30.07 -22.02 9.66
CA GLU A 414 29.69 -20.62 9.50
C GLU A 414 30.11 -20.11 8.14
N GLY A 415 29.17 -19.52 7.41
CA GLY A 415 29.39 -18.94 6.10
C GLY A 415 28.62 -17.65 5.91
N ALA A 416 29.14 -16.79 5.05
CA ALA A 416 28.48 -15.54 4.68
C ALA A 416 28.74 -15.22 3.22
N LEU A 417 27.74 -14.66 2.55
CA LEU A 417 27.86 -14.16 1.18
C LEU A 417 26.98 -12.92 1.00
N GLU A 418 27.39 -12.05 0.08
CA GLU A 418 26.61 -10.89 -0.30
C GLU A 418 25.82 -11.19 -1.59
N LEU A 419 24.52 -10.87 -1.58
CA LEU A 419 23.66 -10.94 -2.76
C LEU A 419 23.30 -9.54 -3.23
N ASP A 420 23.41 -9.30 -4.53
CA ASP A 420 22.76 -8.15 -5.17
C ASP A 420 21.30 -8.50 -5.46
N ARG A 421 20.37 -7.87 -4.73
CA ARG A 421 18.93 -8.09 -4.90
C ARG A 421 18.45 -7.69 -6.30
N ALA A 422 19.16 -6.81 -7.01
CA ALA A 422 18.82 -6.41 -8.37
C ALA A 422 19.04 -7.54 -9.38
N ALA A 423 20.10 -8.34 -9.21
CA ALA A 423 20.39 -9.48 -10.08
C ALA A 423 19.22 -10.49 -10.10
N ILE A 424 18.58 -10.68 -8.94
CA ILE A 424 17.42 -11.55 -8.74
C ILE A 424 16.07 -10.82 -8.79
N ASN A 425 16.04 -9.55 -9.21
CA ASN A 425 14.84 -8.73 -9.36
C ASN A 425 13.94 -8.72 -8.12
N MET A 426 14.54 -8.59 -6.93
CA MET A 426 13.83 -8.50 -5.66
C MET A 426 13.59 -7.04 -5.28
N GLY A 427 12.33 -6.60 -5.26
CA GLY A 427 11.96 -5.25 -4.83
C GLY A 427 12.41 -4.14 -5.78
N MET A 428 12.72 -4.45 -7.04
CA MET A 428 13.28 -3.48 -8.00
C MET A 428 12.22 -2.64 -8.71
N PHE A 429 10.93 -2.95 -8.57
CA PHE A 429 9.90 -2.21 -9.28
C PHE A 429 9.52 -0.93 -8.52
N SER A 430 9.32 -1.05 -7.22
CA SER A 430 9.03 0.05 -6.31
C SER A 430 10.30 0.75 -5.83
N ASP A 431 11.47 0.09 -5.93
CA ASP A 431 12.78 0.67 -5.58
C ASP A 431 13.86 0.35 -6.64
N PRO A 432 13.76 0.90 -7.86
CA PRO A 432 14.68 0.62 -8.97
C PRO A 432 16.10 1.18 -8.74
N ALA A 433 16.22 2.29 -8.01
CA ALA A 433 17.50 2.92 -7.69
C ALA A 433 18.21 2.29 -6.48
N ALA A 434 17.45 1.59 -5.62
CA ALA A 434 17.88 1.07 -4.33
C ALA A 434 18.15 2.14 -3.27
N ASP A 435 17.30 3.15 -3.25
CA ASP A 435 17.36 4.25 -2.29
C ASP A 435 16.81 3.85 -0.92
N TRP A 436 16.03 2.75 -0.85
CA TRP A 436 15.32 2.35 0.36
C TRP A 436 15.87 1.09 0.92
N VAL A 437 15.88 0.03 0.11
CA VAL A 437 16.49 -1.22 0.51
C VAL A 437 17.83 -1.33 -0.19
N SER A 438 18.90 -1.51 0.59
CA SER A 438 20.25 -1.70 0.05
C SER A 438 20.26 -2.74 -1.07
N LYS A 439 21.03 -2.49 -2.14
CA LYS A 439 21.23 -3.47 -3.21
C LYS A 439 21.90 -4.73 -2.68
N ALA A 440 22.96 -4.53 -1.92
CA ALA A 440 23.66 -5.56 -1.17
C ALA A 440 22.80 -6.05 0.00
N ILE A 441 22.52 -7.35 -0.01
CA ILE A 441 21.88 -8.08 1.08
C ILE A 441 22.88 -9.12 1.56
N GLN A 442 23.30 -9.01 2.80
CA GLN A 442 24.20 -9.99 3.39
C GLN A 442 23.39 -11.20 3.86
N VAL A 443 23.83 -12.39 3.48
CA VAL A 443 23.24 -13.66 3.89
C VAL A 443 24.24 -14.37 4.79
N LYS A 444 23.81 -14.70 6.00
CA LYS A 444 24.62 -15.40 7.01
C LYS A 444 24.03 -16.78 7.27
N VAL A 445 24.86 -17.79 7.18
CA VAL A 445 24.48 -19.20 7.35
C VAL A 445 25.28 -19.79 8.49
N VAL A 446 24.59 -20.34 9.47
CA VAL A 446 25.16 -21.11 10.57
C VAL A 446 24.50 -22.48 10.56
N VAL A 447 25.30 -23.55 10.49
CA VAL A 447 24.80 -24.92 10.50
C VAL A 447 25.58 -25.73 11.52
N ASP A 448 24.86 -26.24 12.51
CA ASP A 448 25.32 -27.37 13.31
C ASP A 448 24.73 -28.65 12.73
N ALA A 449 25.55 -29.69 12.63
CA ALA A 449 25.10 -30.97 12.14
C ALA A 449 25.79 -32.13 12.87
N ASP A 450 25.07 -33.25 12.96
CA ASP A 450 25.62 -34.52 13.42
C ASP A 450 25.88 -35.44 12.23
N ALA A 451 26.90 -36.28 12.31
CA ALA A 451 27.16 -37.30 11.32
C ALA A 451 25.94 -38.24 11.22
N GLY A 452 25.42 -38.41 10.01
CA GLY A 452 24.37 -39.37 9.72
C GLY A 452 24.87 -40.80 9.93
N ASN A 453 23.99 -41.68 10.40
CA ASN A 453 24.29 -43.10 10.42
C ASN A 453 24.46 -43.60 8.97
N PRO A 454 25.43 -44.50 8.69
CA PRO A 454 25.71 -44.99 7.35
C PRO A 454 24.55 -45.75 6.71
#